data_AF-A0A2M7VV93-F1
#
_entry.id   AF-A0A2M7VV93-F1
#
_cell.length_a   1.000
_cell.length_b   1.000
_cell.length_c   1.000
_cell.angle_alpha   90.00
_cell.angle_beta   90.00
_cell.angle_gamma   90.00
#
_symmetry.space_group_name_H-M   'P 1'
#
loop_
_entity.id
_entity.type
_entity.pdbx_description
1 polymer ?
#
loop_
_entity_poly.entity_id
_entity_poly.type
_entity_poly.pdbx_seq_one_letter_code
_entity_poly.pdbx_strand_id
1 'polypeptide(L)'
;IGNPKDFQENIIKIKTGDVIPRNKFLLKLVQSLYSRTENDFQRGNFRVKGDTVDIYPAYAEIAYRIYFFGNEIEEIESFDPINGNMLEEFDFLNIYPANIFNTTKERMHGAIFEIQDDLVKQVEYYKEIGKHLEAKRLEDRVTYDLEMMRELGYCSGIENYSRYFDGRGAGSRPFCLLDYFPKDFLLVIDESHVTVSQIGAMYGGDRSRKQNLVEYGFRLPSAMDNRPLKFDEFESIVGQTIYVSATPANYELEKSEGIIVEQIIRPTGLLEPKIEVRPSLTQIDDLMEEIAIRAEKDERVLVTTLTKRMAEELDKYFDNAGIRCRYIHSEVETIERVEILRDLRLGLFDVLIGVNLLREGLDLPEVSLVAILDADKEGFLRSERSLTQTAGRAARNVNGLVIMYADKITNSMQKTIDGTNRKREKQALYNAAHSITPTTIIKSESQIIGQTKVIEDAYDVQVAQEKLNIAADPIVQYMNKDQLHKLLEETQRRMKKAAKEEDFIEAARLRDEMMELGRMLNK
;
A
#
# COMPACT_ATOMS: atom_id res chain seq x y z
N ILE A 1 -12.94 -12.99 -0.33
CA ILE A 1 -12.67 -13.84 -1.51
C ILE A 1 -13.67 -14.98 -1.45
N GLY A 2 -14.29 -15.36 -2.58
CA GLY A 2 -15.26 -16.46 -2.61
C GLY A 2 -14.60 -17.84 -2.48
N ASN A 3 -15.44 -18.87 -2.41
CA ASN A 3 -15.00 -20.27 -2.38
C ASN A 3 -14.03 -20.61 -3.54
N PRO A 4 -12.80 -21.10 -3.26
CA PRO A 4 -11.84 -21.47 -4.30
C PRO A 4 -12.36 -22.51 -5.30
N LYS A 5 -13.20 -23.43 -4.83
CA LYS A 5 -13.77 -24.48 -5.67
C LYS A 5 -14.72 -23.88 -6.71
N ASP A 6 -15.58 -22.96 -6.30
CA ASP A 6 -16.50 -22.29 -7.22
C ASP A 6 -15.73 -21.43 -8.23
N PHE A 7 -14.66 -20.77 -7.78
CA PHE A 7 -13.78 -20.01 -8.67
C PHE A 7 -13.16 -20.91 -9.74
N GLN A 8 -12.65 -22.10 -9.35
CA GLN A 8 -12.08 -23.08 -10.28
C GLN A 8 -13.10 -23.66 -11.26
N GLU A 9 -14.33 -23.93 -10.81
CA GLU A 9 -15.42 -24.46 -11.64
C GLU A 9 -15.87 -23.46 -12.72
N ASN A 10 -15.69 -22.15 -12.49
CA ASN A 10 -16.03 -21.09 -13.43
C ASN A 10 -14.87 -20.66 -14.35
N ILE A 11 -13.74 -21.37 -14.36
CA ILE A 11 -12.67 -21.11 -15.33
C ILE A 11 -13.11 -21.59 -16.71
N ILE A 12 -13.13 -20.67 -17.68
CA ILE A 12 -13.43 -21.00 -19.07
C ILE A 12 -12.13 -21.47 -19.71
N LYS A 13 -12.06 -22.77 -19.99
CA LYS A 13 -10.93 -23.38 -20.71
C LYS A 13 -11.32 -23.53 -22.17
N ILE A 14 -10.48 -23.00 -23.06
CA ILE A 14 -10.64 -23.13 -24.51
C ILE A 14 -9.31 -23.55 -25.13
N LYS A 15 -9.41 -24.26 -26.25
CA LYS A 15 -8.29 -24.68 -27.07
C LYS A 15 -8.61 -24.41 -28.54
N THR A 16 -7.59 -24.13 -29.34
CA THR A 16 -7.68 -24.18 -30.79
C THR A 16 -8.18 -25.56 -31.25
N GLY A 17 -9.18 -25.56 -32.14
CA GLY A 17 -9.91 -26.75 -32.60
C GLY A 17 -11.12 -27.14 -31.75
N ASP A 18 -11.44 -26.41 -30.66
CA ASP A 18 -12.62 -26.71 -29.85
C ASP A 18 -13.92 -26.42 -30.65
N VAL A 19 -14.81 -27.41 -30.72
CA VAL A 19 -16.14 -27.27 -31.34
C VAL A 19 -17.13 -26.69 -30.32
N ILE A 20 -17.17 -25.36 -30.22
CA ILE A 20 -18.10 -24.61 -29.38
C ILE A 20 -18.83 -23.52 -30.19
N PRO A 21 -20.18 -23.52 -30.22
CA PRO A 21 -20.92 -22.43 -30.84
C PRO A 21 -20.61 -21.10 -30.16
N ARG A 22 -20.35 -20.04 -30.95
CA ARG A 22 -20.02 -18.71 -30.44
C ARG A 22 -20.98 -18.24 -29.36
N ASN A 23 -22.30 -18.33 -29.59
CA ASN A 23 -23.30 -17.90 -28.61
C ASN A 23 -23.21 -18.65 -27.26
N LYS A 24 -22.81 -19.93 -27.29
CA LYS A 24 -22.58 -20.72 -26.07
C LYS A 24 -21.32 -20.24 -25.34
N PHE A 25 -20.28 -19.86 -26.08
CA PHE A 25 -19.08 -19.24 -25.52
C PHE A 25 -19.39 -17.87 -24.90
N LEU A 26 -20.15 -17.00 -25.58
CA LEU A 26 -20.59 -15.72 -25.01
C LEU A 26 -21.40 -15.90 -23.73
N LEU A 27 -22.28 -16.91 -23.66
CA LEU A 27 -23.03 -17.22 -22.45
C LEU A 27 -22.10 -17.61 -21.29
N LYS A 28 -21.03 -18.38 -21.55
CA LYS A 28 -20.02 -18.70 -20.52
C LYS A 28 -19.30 -17.46 -20.00
N LEU A 29 -18.98 -16.50 -20.88
CA LEU A 29 -18.37 -15.23 -20.48
C LEU A 29 -19.29 -14.43 -19.55
N VAL A 30 -20.58 -14.31 -19.90
CA VAL A 30 -21.59 -13.64 -19.06
C VAL A 30 -21.76 -14.36 -17.72
N GLN A 31 -21.78 -15.70 -17.71
CA GLN A 31 -21.82 -16.49 -16.47
C GLN A 31 -20.57 -16.30 -15.61
N SER A 32 -19.44 -15.96 -16.23
CA SER A 32 -18.19 -15.62 -15.55
C SER A 32 -18.06 -14.12 -15.24
N LEU A 33 -19.18 -13.40 -15.28
CA LEU A 33 -19.35 -11.99 -14.93
C LEU A 33 -18.66 -11.00 -15.87
N TYR A 34 -18.37 -11.40 -17.11
CA TYR A 34 -17.94 -10.45 -18.14
C TYR A 34 -19.13 -9.73 -18.77
N SER A 35 -18.97 -8.44 -19.07
CA SER A 35 -20.01 -7.60 -19.68
C SER A 35 -19.80 -7.44 -21.18
N ARG A 36 -20.88 -7.52 -21.96
CA ARG A 36 -20.80 -7.23 -23.39
C ARG A 36 -20.74 -5.73 -23.64
N THR A 37 -19.83 -5.28 -24.48
CA THR A 37 -19.71 -3.89 -24.93
C THR A 37 -19.61 -3.81 -26.45
N GLU A 38 -20.09 -2.72 -27.03
CA GLU A 38 -19.90 -2.40 -28.46
C GLU A 38 -18.97 -1.21 -28.67
N ASN A 39 -18.86 -0.32 -27.67
CA ASN A 39 -18.10 0.91 -27.74
C ASN A 39 -16.81 0.80 -26.94
N ASP A 40 -16.92 1.01 -25.63
CA ASP A 40 -15.77 1.13 -24.75
C ASP A 40 -15.28 -0.23 -24.29
N PHE A 41 -14.06 -0.59 -24.71
CA PHE A 41 -13.46 -1.89 -24.47
C PHE A 41 -12.50 -1.82 -23.29
N GLN A 42 -13.08 -1.98 -22.10
CA GLN A 42 -12.39 -1.95 -20.81
C GLN A 42 -12.20 -3.35 -20.21
N ARG A 43 -11.37 -3.46 -19.17
CA ARG A 43 -11.18 -4.68 -18.38
C ARG A 43 -12.51 -5.22 -17.87
N GLY A 44 -12.70 -6.54 -17.94
CA GLY A 44 -13.95 -7.20 -17.57
C GLY A 44 -15.02 -7.19 -18.66
N ASN A 45 -14.73 -6.64 -19.85
CA ASN A 45 -15.67 -6.63 -20.97
C ASN A 45 -15.25 -7.59 -22.09
N PHE A 46 -16.23 -7.96 -22.91
CA PHE A 46 -16.01 -8.60 -24.21
C PHE A 46 -16.82 -7.90 -25.30
N ARG A 47 -16.33 -7.97 -26.53
CA ARG A 47 -17.03 -7.47 -27.73
C ARG A 47 -16.98 -8.49 -28.85
N VAL A 48 -17.94 -8.40 -29.76
CA VAL A 48 -18.09 -9.34 -30.88
C VAL A 48 -18.03 -8.57 -32.19
N LYS A 49 -17.15 -8.97 -33.10
CA LYS A 49 -16.99 -8.35 -34.42
C LYS A 49 -17.01 -9.43 -35.50
N GLY A 50 -18.17 -9.66 -36.11
CA GLY A 50 -18.33 -10.77 -37.05
C GLY A 50 -18.03 -12.08 -36.34
N ASP A 51 -17.02 -12.81 -36.81
CA ASP A 51 -16.63 -14.11 -36.27
C ASP A 51 -15.51 -14.04 -35.22
N THR A 52 -15.12 -12.84 -34.79
CA THR A 52 -14.16 -12.66 -33.70
C THR A 52 -14.82 -12.24 -32.40
N VAL A 53 -14.28 -12.75 -31.29
CA VAL A 53 -14.64 -12.33 -29.93
C VAL A 53 -13.39 -11.79 -29.26
N ASP A 54 -13.39 -10.48 -28.98
CA ASP A 54 -12.35 -9.84 -28.19
C ASP A 54 -12.77 -9.85 -26.72
N ILE A 55 -11.87 -10.21 -25.82
CA ILE A 55 -12.08 -10.28 -24.38
C ILE A 55 -10.96 -9.52 -23.70
N TYR A 56 -11.31 -8.58 -22.82
CA TYR A 56 -10.34 -7.92 -21.97
C TYR A 56 -10.47 -8.49 -20.55
N PRO A 57 -9.56 -9.39 -20.11
CA PRO A 57 -9.60 -9.96 -18.78
C PRO A 57 -9.60 -8.88 -17.69
N ALA A 58 -10.30 -9.13 -16.57
CA ALA A 58 -10.32 -8.20 -15.45
C ALA A 58 -8.95 -8.07 -14.74
N TYR A 59 -8.07 -9.05 -14.93
CA TYR A 59 -6.82 -9.25 -14.20
C TYR A 59 -5.55 -9.09 -15.06
N ALA A 60 -5.69 -8.78 -16.34
CA ALA A 60 -4.57 -8.68 -17.27
C ALA A 60 -4.52 -7.30 -17.93
N GLU A 61 -3.35 -6.92 -18.45
CA GLU A 61 -3.16 -5.70 -19.24
C GLU A 61 -3.30 -5.95 -20.74
N ILE A 62 -3.21 -7.22 -21.15
CA ILE A 62 -3.42 -7.69 -22.51
C ILE A 62 -4.86 -8.17 -22.69
N ALA A 63 -5.37 -8.04 -23.91
CA ALA A 63 -6.65 -8.60 -24.31
C ALA A 63 -6.44 -9.85 -25.18
N TYR A 64 -7.46 -10.70 -25.26
CA TYR A 64 -7.46 -11.89 -26.11
C TYR A 64 -8.46 -11.73 -27.24
N ARG A 65 -8.09 -12.15 -28.45
CA ARG A 65 -9.01 -12.29 -29.58
C ARG A 65 -9.12 -13.76 -29.95
N ILE A 66 -10.36 -14.21 -30.10
CA ILE A 66 -10.70 -15.58 -30.45
C ILE A 66 -11.41 -15.56 -31.79
N TYR A 67 -10.84 -16.25 -32.77
CA TYR A 67 -11.38 -16.40 -34.12
C TYR A 67 -12.24 -17.66 -34.20
N PHE A 68 -13.45 -17.52 -34.73
CA PHE A 68 -14.35 -18.64 -34.97
C PHE A 68 -14.49 -18.91 -36.46
N PHE A 69 -14.49 -20.18 -36.84
CA PHE A 69 -14.97 -20.65 -38.14
C PHE A 69 -16.22 -21.50 -37.93
N GLY A 70 -17.40 -20.88 -38.12
CA GLY A 70 -18.68 -21.50 -37.81
C GLY A 70 -18.84 -21.77 -36.30
N ASN A 71 -18.63 -23.02 -35.88
CA ASN A 71 -18.73 -23.47 -34.48
C ASN A 71 -17.40 -23.99 -33.93
N GLU A 72 -16.28 -23.71 -34.59
CA GLU A 72 -14.94 -24.13 -34.20
C GLU A 72 -14.07 -22.91 -33.88
N ILE A 73 -13.24 -23.01 -32.85
CA ILE A 73 -12.21 -22.01 -32.56
C ILE A 73 -11.01 -22.27 -33.47
N GLU A 74 -10.72 -21.35 -34.39
CA GLU A 74 -9.65 -21.48 -35.37
C GLU A 74 -8.32 -20.94 -34.85
N GLU A 75 -8.36 -19.85 -34.10
CA GLU A 75 -7.16 -19.15 -33.65
C GLU A 75 -7.44 -18.37 -32.36
N ILE A 76 -6.43 -18.27 -31.50
CA ILE A 76 -6.46 -17.51 -30.25
C ILE A 76 -5.19 -16.66 -30.21
N GLU A 77 -5.34 -15.35 -30.13
CA GLU A 77 -4.22 -14.40 -30.02
C GLU A 77 -4.39 -13.48 -28.82
N SER A 78 -3.29 -12.95 -28.31
CA SER A 78 -3.29 -11.77 -27.44
C SER A 78 -2.94 -10.52 -28.23
N PHE A 79 -3.49 -9.39 -27.80
CA PHE A 79 -3.21 -8.09 -28.38
C PHE A 79 -3.21 -7.00 -27.31
N ASP A 80 -2.51 -5.90 -27.58
CA ASP A 80 -2.56 -4.69 -26.76
C ASP A 80 -3.89 -3.95 -27.04
N PRO A 81 -4.75 -3.76 -26.01
CA PRO A 81 -6.07 -3.16 -26.19
C PRO A 81 -6.04 -1.68 -26.60
N ILE A 82 -4.91 -0.97 -26.43
CA ILE A 82 -4.77 0.45 -26.73
C ILE A 82 -4.43 0.66 -28.21
N ASN A 83 -3.40 -0.01 -28.70
CA ASN A 83 -2.93 0.17 -30.09
C ASN A 83 -3.44 -0.92 -31.05
N GLY A 84 -3.97 -2.03 -30.54
CA GLY A 84 -4.50 -3.15 -31.32
C GLY A 84 -3.44 -4.10 -31.88
N ASN A 85 -2.17 -3.93 -31.51
CA ASN A 85 -1.07 -4.76 -32.00
C ASN A 85 -1.16 -6.17 -31.43
N MET A 86 -1.05 -7.16 -32.30
CA MET A 86 -0.92 -8.56 -31.93
C MET A 86 0.41 -8.79 -31.20
N LEU A 87 0.37 -9.60 -30.14
CA LEU A 87 1.52 -9.89 -29.27
C LEU A 87 1.98 -11.35 -29.42
N GLU A 88 1.08 -12.30 -29.17
CA GLU A 88 1.39 -13.74 -29.13
C GLU A 88 0.15 -14.59 -29.46
N GLU A 89 0.35 -15.74 -30.12
CA GLU A 89 -0.67 -16.76 -30.40
C GLU A 89 -0.64 -17.87 -29.33
N PHE A 90 -1.82 -18.45 -29.05
CA PHE A 90 -1.98 -19.51 -28.04
C PHE A 90 -2.72 -20.72 -28.61
N ASP A 91 -2.22 -21.92 -28.28
CA ASP A 91 -2.97 -23.16 -28.52
C ASP A 91 -4.08 -23.38 -27.48
N PHE A 92 -3.88 -22.88 -26.26
CA PHE A 92 -4.75 -23.12 -25.11
C PHE A 92 -4.83 -21.87 -24.23
N LEU A 93 -6.04 -21.52 -23.80
CA LEU A 93 -6.29 -20.36 -22.97
C LEU A 93 -7.25 -20.69 -21.81
N ASN A 94 -6.85 -20.28 -20.61
CA ASN A 94 -7.72 -20.25 -19.43
C ASN A 94 -8.17 -18.80 -19.18
N ILE A 95 -9.47 -18.56 -19.28
CA ILE A 95 -10.09 -17.27 -18.92
C ILE A 95 -10.70 -17.42 -17.53
N TYR A 96 -10.16 -16.69 -16.57
CA TYR A 96 -10.68 -16.68 -15.19
C TYR A 96 -11.89 -15.75 -15.09
N PRO A 97 -12.79 -15.97 -14.10
CA PRO A 97 -13.91 -15.07 -13.84
C PRO A 97 -13.50 -13.61 -13.67
N ALA A 98 -14.33 -12.69 -14.16
CA ALA A 98 -14.08 -11.26 -14.03
C ALA A 98 -14.16 -10.75 -12.58
N ASN A 99 -14.82 -11.52 -11.69
CA ASN A 99 -14.95 -11.20 -10.27
C ASN A 99 -14.64 -12.42 -9.40
N ILE A 100 -14.00 -12.17 -8.27
CA ILE A 100 -13.56 -13.16 -7.27
C ILE A 100 -14.75 -13.64 -6.40
N PHE A 101 -15.85 -12.89 -6.37
CA PHE A 101 -17.11 -13.29 -5.74
C PHE A 101 -18.05 -13.89 -6.79
N ASN A 102 -17.62 -14.96 -7.45
CA ASN A 102 -18.47 -15.71 -8.36
C ASN A 102 -19.22 -16.82 -7.60
N THR A 103 -20.52 -16.92 -7.79
CA THR A 103 -21.37 -17.97 -7.24
C THR A 103 -22.31 -18.50 -8.32
N THR A 104 -22.74 -19.75 -8.21
CA THR A 104 -23.66 -20.34 -9.19
C THR A 104 -25.07 -19.78 -9.02
N LYS A 105 -25.86 -19.73 -10.09
CA LYS A 105 -27.27 -19.28 -10.02
C LYS A 105 -28.07 -20.07 -9.00
N GLU A 106 -27.86 -21.38 -8.92
CA GLU A 106 -28.55 -22.26 -7.96
C GLU A 106 -28.24 -21.87 -6.52
N ARG A 107 -26.96 -21.63 -6.19
CA ARG A 107 -26.55 -21.18 -4.85
C ARG A 107 -27.07 -19.78 -4.53
N MET A 108 -27.09 -18.89 -5.51
CA MET A 108 -27.67 -17.55 -5.34
C MET A 108 -29.15 -17.61 -4.96
N HIS A 109 -29.93 -18.46 -5.62
CA HIS A 109 -31.35 -18.63 -5.28
C HIS A 109 -31.53 -19.20 -3.87
N GLY A 110 -30.74 -20.22 -3.49
CA GLY A 110 -30.76 -20.77 -2.13
C GLY A 110 -30.38 -19.72 -1.07
N ALA A 111 -29.32 -18.95 -1.30
CA ALA A 111 -28.85 -17.89 -0.41
C ALA A 111 -29.93 -16.81 -0.20
N ILE A 112 -30.66 -16.41 -1.23
CA ILE A 112 -31.75 -15.42 -1.13
C ILE A 112 -32.82 -15.87 -0.13
N PHE A 113 -33.18 -17.16 -0.13
CA PHE A 113 -34.15 -17.70 0.84
C PHE A 113 -33.59 -17.67 2.27
N GLU A 114 -32.35 -18.11 2.47
CA GLU A 114 -31.73 -18.11 3.80
C GLU A 114 -31.56 -16.69 4.37
N ILE A 115 -31.20 -15.72 3.52
CA ILE A 115 -31.10 -14.30 3.91
C ILE A 115 -32.48 -13.78 4.33
N GLN A 116 -33.53 -14.14 3.59
CA GLN A 116 -34.89 -13.73 3.91
C GLN A 116 -35.38 -14.32 5.24
N ASP A 117 -35.08 -15.59 5.51
CA ASP A 117 -35.42 -16.23 6.79
C ASP A 117 -34.70 -15.58 7.98
N ASP A 118 -33.41 -15.29 7.83
CA ASP A 118 -32.63 -14.59 8.86
C ASP A 118 -33.09 -13.14 9.05
N LEU A 119 -33.54 -12.47 7.98
CA LEU A 119 -34.13 -11.15 8.05
C LEU A 119 -35.38 -11.13 8.92
N VAL A 120 -36.33 -12.05 8.66
CA VAL A 120 -37.59 -12.12 9.41
C VAL A 120 -37.30 -12.33 10.90
N LYS A 121 -36.47 -13.32 11.24
CA LYS A 121 -36.09 -13.62 12.63
C LYS A 121 -35.44 -12.41 13.31
N GLN A 122 -34.53 -11.72 12.62
CA GLN A 122 -33.82 -10.59 13.20
C GLN A 122 -34.72 -9.36 13.39
N VAL A 123 -35.64 -9.11 12.46
CA VAL A 123 -36.64 -8.03 12.57
C VAL A 123 -37.60 -8.30 13.73
N GLU A 124 -38.06 -9.54 13.90
CA GLU A 124 -38.88 -9.94 15.05
C GLU A 124 -38.13 -9.74 16.37
N TYR A 125 -36.87 -10.20 16.45
CA TYR A 125 -36.02 -9.98 17.61
C TYR A 125 -35.90 -8.49 17.99
N TYR A 126 -35.61 -7.61 17.01
CA TYR A 126 -35.53 -6.17 17.29
C TYR A 126 -36.86 -5.59 17.78
N LYS A 127 -37.99 -6.04 17.23
CA LYS A 127 -39.33 -5.61 17.68
C LYS A 127 -39.60 -6.05 19.12
N GLU A 128 -39.21 -7.27 19.49
CA GLU A 128 -39.39 -7.80 20.85
C GLU A 128 -38.59 -7.01 21.90
N ILE A 129 -37.37 -6.58 21.57
CA ILE A 129 -36.52 -5.79 22.49
C ILE A 129 -36.76 -4.27 22.41
N GLY A 130 -37.82 -3.84 21.72
CA GLY A 130 -38.21 -2.43 21.61
C GLY A 130 -37.38 -1.57 20.65
N LYS A 131 -36.52 -2.17 19.83
CA LYS A 131 -35.67 -1.51 18.82
C LYS A 131 -36.38 -1.40 17.46
N HIS A 132 -37.53 -0.72 17.43
CA HIS A 132 -38.39 -0.64 16.23
C HIS A 132 -37.74 0.09 15.06
N LEU A 133 -36.89 1.10 15.31
CA LEU A 133 -36.20 1.85 14.26
C LEU A 133 -35.13 1.00 13.58
N GLU A 134 -34.36 0.24 14.36
CA GLU A 134 -33.36 -0.70 13.87
C GLU A 134 -34.03 -1.84 13.09
N ALA A 135 -35.17 -2.35 13.57
CA ALA A 135 -35.97 -3.34 12.85
C ALA A 135 -36.37 -2.84 11.47
N LYS A 136 -36.93 -1.63 11.39
CA LYS A 136 -37.37 -1.03 10.12
C LYS A 136 -36.20 -0.74 9.18
N ARG A 137 -35.10 -0.20 9.72
CA ARG A 137 -33.87 0.06 8.97
C ARG A 137 -33.30 -1.20 8.34
N LEU A 138 -33.25 -2.29 9.11
CA LEU A 138 -32.76 -3.58 8.62
C LEU A 138 -33.68 -4.14 7.53
N GLU A 139 -35.00 -4.12 7.77
CA GLU A 139 -36.02 -4.57 6.83
C GLU A 139 -35.89 -3.87 5.48
N ASP A 140 -35.88 -2.52 5.48
CA ASP A 140 -35.79 -1.74 4.25
C ASP A 140 -34.48 -2.01 3.49
N ARG A 141 -33.36 -2.08 4.22
CA ARG A 141 -32.03 -2.30 3.62
C ARG A 141 -31.91 -3.67 2.98
N VAL A 142 -32.25 -4.73 3.71
CA VAL A 142 -32.06 -6.11 3.23
C VAL A 142 -33.10 -6.44 2.16
N THR A 143 -34.33 -5.92 2.24
CA THR A 143 -35.33 -6.09 1.18
C THR A 143 -34.84 -5.50 -0.13
N TYR A 144 -34.29 -4.28 -0.11
CA TYR A 144 -33.69 -3.67 -1.28
C TYR A 144 -32.50 -4.49 -1.83
N ASP A 145 -31.59 -4.94 -0.95
CA ASP A 145 -30.47 -5.78 -1.36
C ASP A 145 -30.96 -7.09 -2.02
N LEU A 146 -32.01 -7.72 -1.48
CA LEU A 146 -32.64 -8.94 -2.04
C LEU A 146 -33.30 -8.70 -3.41
N GLU A 147 -33.98 -7.57 -3.60
CA GLU A 147 -34.54 -7.18 -4.90
C GLU A 147 -33.43 -7.03 -5.95
N MET A 148 -32.35 -6.34 -5.60
CA MET A 148 -31.19 -6.16 -6.47
C MET A 148 -30.52 -7.50 -6.83
N MET A 149 -30.39 -8.42 -5.85
CA MET A 149 -29.86 -9.77 -6.11
C MET A 149 -30.76 -10.57 -7.07
N ARG A 150 -32.09 -10.43 -6.99
CA ARG A 150 -33.03 -11.14 -7.89
C ARG A 150 -32.98 -10.60 -9.33
N GLU A 151 -32.95 -9.28 -9.48
CA GLU A 151 -33.00 -8.63 -10.80
C GLU A 151 -31.65 -8.63 -11.52
N LEU A 152 -30.57 -8.31 -10.79
CA LEU A 152 -29.25 -8.10 -11.38
C LEU A 152 -28.25 -9.21 -11.07
N GLY A 153 -28.57 -10.13 -10.15
CA GLY A 153 -27.61 -11.11 -9.65
C GLY A 153 -26.51 -10.51 -8.77
N TYR A 154 -26.62 -9.23 -8.38
CA TYR A 154 -25.65 -8.55 -7.54
C TYR A 154 -26.31 -7.38 -6.78
N CYS A 155 -25.73 -7.00 -5.63
CA CYS A 155 -26.06 -5.76 -4.92
C CYS A 155 -24.79 -5.07 -4.41
N SER A 156 -24.86 -3.78 -4.11
CA SER A 156 -23.76 -3.08 -3.45
C SER A 156 -23.57 -3.60 -2.03
N GLY A 157 -22.35 -4.01 -1.68
CA GLY A 157 -22.07 -4.62 -0.38
C GLY A 157 -22.43 -6.10 -0.30
N ILE A 158 -22.49 -6.81 -1.43
CA ILE A 158 -22.84 -8.25 -1.51
C ILE A 158 -21.94 -9.13 -0.62
N GLU A 159 -20.71 -8.70 -0.34
CA GLU A 159 -19.78 -9.42 0.53
C GLU A 159 -20.33 -9.61 1.96
N ASN A 160 -21.24 -8.75 2.42
CA ASN A 160 -21.89 -8.88 3.73
C ASN A 160 -22.78 -10.13 3.83
N TYR A 161 -23.10 -10.75 2.69
CA TYR A 161 -23.87 -11.98 2.59
C TYR A 161 -23.00 -13.18 2.16
N SER A 162 -21.67 -13.01 2.12
CA SER A 162 -20.72 -14.06 1.66
C SER A 162 -20.91 -15.41 2.32
N ARG A 163 -21.27 -15.46 3.61
CA ARG A 163 -21.57 -16.72 4.32
C ARG A 163 -22.59 -17.59 3.59
N TYR A 164 -23.67 -16.98 3.10
CA TYR A 164 -24.75 -17.67 2.41
C TYR A 164 -24.28 -18.18 1.03
N PHE A 165 -23.58 -17.35 0.27
CA PHE A 165 -23.08 -17.72 -1.06
C PHE A 165 -21.99 -18.81 -1.01
N ASP A 166 -21.17 -18.79 0.03
CA ASP A 166 -20.13 -19.81 0.25
C ASP A 166 -20.72 -21.15 0.77
N GLY A 167 -22.01 -21.18 1.17
CA GLY A 167 -22.64 -22.35 1.79
C GLY A 167 -22.05 -22.68 3.16
N ARG A 168 -21.57 -21.67 3.89
CA ARG A 168 -20.84 -21.83 5.15
C ARG A 168 -21.77 -21.72 6.36
N GLY A 169 -21.48 -22.52 7.39
CA GLY A 169 -22.16 -22.39 8.70
C GLY A 169 -21.81 -21.09 9.43
N ALA A 170 -22.68 -20.64 10.32
CA ALA A 170 -22.44 -19.47 11.18
C ALA A 170 -21.16 -19.62 12.01
N GLY A 171 -20.36 -18.54 12.11
CA GLY A 171 -19.09 -18.53 12.84
C GLY A 171 -17.92 -19.22 12.14
N SER A 172 -18.15 -19.95 11.05
CA SER A 172 -17.10 -20.66 10.32
C SER A 172 -16.02 -19.71 9.77
N ARG A 173 -14.82 -20.26 9.57
CA ARG A 173 -13.71 -19.54 8.97
C ARG A 173 -14.08 -19.11 7.54
N PRO A 174 -13.86 -17.83 7.17
CA PRO A 174 -14.05 -17.37 5.80
C PRO A 174 -12.93 -17.86 4.88
N PHE A 175 -13.24 -17.96 3.59
CA PHE A 175 -12.22 -18.21 2.57
C PHE A 175 -11.35 -16.98 2.35
N CYS A 176 -10.06 -17.21 2.21
CA CYS A 176 -9.04 -16.19 2.00
C CYS A 176 -8.05 -16.63 0.91
N LEU A 177 -7.07 -15.77 0.61
CA LEU A 177 -6.07 -16.06 -0.41
C LEU A 177 -5.29 -17.35 -0.11
N LEU A 178 -5.03 -17.65 1.17
CA LEU A 178 -4.29 -18.84 1.58
C LEU A 178 -5.00 -20.14 1.18
N ASP A 179 -6.32 -20.11 1.00
CA ASP A 179 -7.10 -21.28 0.56
C ASP A 179 -6.94 -21.59 -0.94
N TYR A 180 -6.37 -20.66 -1.71
CA TYR A 180 -6.09 -20.84 -3.14
C TYR A 180 -4.70 -21.44 -3.39
N PHE A 181 -3.84 -21.44 -2.38
CA PHE A 181 -2.53 -22.07 -2.46
C PHE A 181 -2.63 -23.60 -2.31
N PRO A 182 -1.71 -24.36 -2.91
CA PRO A 182 -1.49 -25.76 -2.55
C PRO A 182 -1.22 -25.92 -1.05
N LYS A 183 -1.52 -27.11 -0.49
CA LYS A 183 -1.37 -27.36 0.96
C LYS A 183 0.07 -27.25 1.47
N ASP A 184 1.05 -27.35 0.58
CA ASP A 184 2.49 -27.35 0.84
C ASP A 184 3.16 -26.01 0.48
N PHE A 185 2.38 -24.91 0.47
CA PHE A 185 2.94 -23.58 0.22
C PHE A 185 3.93 -23.15 1.32
N LEU A 186 4.89 -22.32 0.92
CA LEU A 186 5.82 -21.64 1.81
C LEU A 186 5.29 -20.24 2.11
N LEU A 187 5.16 -19.89 3.39
CA LEU A 187 4.84 -18.55 3.82
C LEU A 187 6.12 -17.82 4.24
N VAL A 188 6.33 -16.61 3.71
CA VAL A 188 7.36 -15.70 4.20
C VAL A 188 6.66 -14.47 4.77
N ILE A 189 6.91 -14.18 6.05
CA ILE A 189 6.36 -13.01 6.72
C ILE A 189 7.49 -12.00 6.88
N ASP A 190 7.46 -10.96 6.04
CA ASP A 190 8.38 -9.83 6.15
C ASP A 190 8.01 -8.95 7.36
N GLU A 191 9.03 -8.37 7.96
CA GLU A 191 8.95 -7.56 9.18
C GLU A 191 8.05 -8.19 10.25
N SER A 192 8.29 -9.48 10.52
CA SER A 192 7.38 -10.35 11.28
C SER A 192 6.92 -9.79 12.62
N HIS A 193 7.80 -9.06 13.29
CA HIS A 193 7.58 -8.46 14.59
C HIS A 193 6.43 -7.43 14.60
N VAL A 194 6.14 -6.80 13.44
CA VAL A 194 4.96 -5.94 13.20
C VAL A 194 3.86 -6.75 12.53
N THR A 195 4.17 -7.44 11.44
CA THR A 195 3.17 -8.09 10.58
C THR A 195 2.35 -9.16 11.31
N VAL A 196 2.98 -9.98 12.16
CA VAL A 196 2.26 -11.00 12.94
C VAL A 196 1.27 -10.36 13.92
N SER A 197 1.71 -9.31 14.63
CA SER A 197 0.86 -8.58 15.56
C SER A 197 -0.33 -7.92 14.84
N GLN A 198 -0.08 -7.39 13.63
CA GLN A 198 -1.12 -6.80 12.79
C GLN A 198 -2.15 -7.86 12.37
N ILE A 199 -1.73 -9.03 11.89
CA ILE A 199 -2.62 -10.14 11.53
C ILE A 199 -3.52 -10.50 12.72
N GLY A 200 -2.96 -10.59 13.93
CA GLY A 200 -3.73 -10.88 15.16
C GLY A 200 -4.75 -9.79 15.51
N ALA A 201 -4.47 -8.52 15.20
CA ALA A 201 -5.34 -7.39 15.52
C ALA A 201 -6.52 -7.22 14.54
N MET A 202 -6.42 -7.73 13.29
CA MET A 202 -7.41 -7.48 12.23
C MET A 202 -8.82 -7.92 12.61
N TYR A 203 -8.98 -9.10 13.22
CA TYR A 203 -10.29 -9.60 13.64
C TYR A 203 -10.94 -8.73 14.71
N GLY A 204 -10.18 -8.28 15.71
CA GLY A 204 -10.70 -7.45 16.80
C GLY A 204 -11.26 -6.12 16.29
N GLY A 205 -10.51 -5.45 15.40
CA GLY A 205 -10.92 -4.19 14.78
C GLY A 205 -12.17 -4.33 13.90
N ASP A 206 -12.20 -5.33 13.01
CA ASP A 206 -13.35 -5.54 12.13
C ASP A 206 -14.60 -5.93 12.92
N ARG A 207 -14.46 -6.83 13.91
CA ARG A 207 -15.59 -7.25 14.76
C ARG A 207 -16.20 -6.09 15.53
N SER A 208 -15.38 -5.23 16.14
CA SER A 208 -15.89 -4.07 16.89
C SER A 208 -16.73 -3.13 16.00
N ARG A 209 -16.25 -2.85 14.78
CA ARG A 209 -16.98 -2.04 13.80
C ARG A 209 -18.28 -2.70 13.35
N LYS A 210 -18.25 -3.99 13.01
CA LYS A 210 -19.43 -4.73 12.53
C LYS A 210 -20.48 -4.96 13.62
N GLN A 211 -20.05 -5.17 14.86
CA GLN A 211 -20.95 -5.30 16.01
C GLN A 211 -21.86 -4.07 16.12
N ASN A 212 -21.31 -2.86 15.99
CA ASN A 212 -22.10 -1.63 16.01
C ASN A 212 -23.09 -1.57 14.83
N LEU A 213 -22.66 -1.92 13.61
CA LEU A 213 -23.56 -1.94 12.44
C LEU A 213 -24.74 -2.90 12.62
N VAL A 214 -24.48 -4.07 13.20
CA VAL A 214 -25.53 -5.04 13.53
C VAL A 214 -26.40 -4.48 14.65
N GLU A 215 -25.83 -3.98 15.74
CA GLU A 215 -26.59 -3.48 16.89
C GLU A 215 -27.57 -2.35 16.52
N TYR A 216 -27.20 -1.51 15.56
CA TYR A 216 -28.03 -0.43 15.02
C TYR A 216 -28.80 -0.82 13.74
N GLY A 217 -28.94 -2.10 13.41
CA GLY A 217 -29.82 -2.56 12.33
C GLY A 217 -29.40 -2.13 10.92
N PHE A 218 -28.11 -1.84 10.69
CA PHE A 218 -27.59 -1.57 9.34
C PHE A 218 -27.25 -2.86 8.58
N ARG A 219 -27.00 -3.96 9.28
CA ARG A 219 -26.59 -5.26 8.72
C ARG A 219 -27.18 -6.42 9.52
N LEU A 220 -27.38 -7.55 8.86
CA LEU A 220 -27.71 -8.82 9.52
C LEU A 220 -26.55 -9.32 10.39
N PRO A 221 -26.81 -10.14 11.43
CA PRO A 221 -25.75 -10.75 12.23
C PRO A 221 -24.74 -11.57 11.40
N SER A 222 -25.20 -12.18 10.31
CA SER A 222 -24.37 -12.92 9.35
C SER A 222 -23.28 -12.07 8.69
N ALA A 223 -23.41 -10.73 8.67
CA ALA A 223 -22.36 -9.85 8.16
C ALA A 223 -21.07 -9.93 9.00
N MET A 224 -21.14 -10.38 10.25
CA MET A 224 -19.96 -10.64 11.09
C MET A 224 -19.17 -11.89 10.66
N ASP A 225 -19.78 -12.78 9.87
CA ASP A 225 -19.13 -13.97 9.31
C ASP A 225 -18.36 -13.66 8.02
N ASN A 226 -18.56 -12.48 7.43
CA ASN A 226 -17.59 -11.85 6.55
C ASN A 226 -16.56 -11.13 7.43
N ARG A 227 -15.35 -11.65 7.54
CA ARG A 227 -14.35 -11.10 8.45
C ARG A 227 -12.96 -11.53 8.00
N PRO A 228 -11.89 -10.89 8.51
CA PRO A 228 -10.57 -11.50 8.47
C PRO A 228 -10.52 -12.77 9.35
N LEU A 229 -9.45 -13.54 9.16
CA LEU A 229 -9.16 -14.70 9.99
C LEU A 229 -8.92 -14.26 11.44
N LYS A 230 -9.34 -15.11 12.38
CA LYS A 230 -8.81 -15.07 13.75
C LYS A 230 -7.35 -15.52 13.71
N PHE A 231 -6.57 -15.13 14.71
CA PHE A 231 -5.17 -15.53 14.78
C PHE A 231 -5.01 -17.06 14.83
N ASP A 232 -5.76 -17.75 15.69
CA ASP A 232 -5.75 -19.22 15.77
C ASP A 232 -6.17 -19.89 14.46
N GLU A 233 -7.08 -19.27 13.69
CA GLU A 233 -7.48 -19.77 12.36
C GLU A 233 -6.33 -19.62 11.36
N PHE A 234 -5.61 -18.50 11.40
CA PHE A 234 -4.41 -18.29 10.59
C PHE A 234 -3.32 -19.31 10.96
N GLU A 235 -3.05 -19.53 12.25
CA GLU A 235 -2.07 -20.53 12.70
C GLU A 235 -2.44 -21.95 12.26
N SER A 236 -3.73 -22.28 12.18
CA SER A 236 -4.18 -23.61 11.78
C SER A 236 -4.00 -23.93 10.30
N ILE A 237 -3.83 -22.91 9.45
CA ILE A 237 -3.73 -23.07 7.98
C ILE A 237 -2.33 -22.83 7.44
N VAL A 238 -1.49 -22.07 8.16
CA VAL A 238 -0.12 -21.82 7.71
C VAL A 238 0.72 -23.08 7.90
N GLY A 239 1.45 -23.45 6.86
CA GLY A 239 2.40 -24.54 6.88
C GLY A 239 3.79 -24.04 7.25
N GLN A 240 4.77 -24.41 6.43
CA GLN A 240 6.15 -23.94 6.58
C GLN A 240 6.19 -22.41 6.49
N THR A 241 6.68 -21.77 7.55
CA THR A 241 6.70 -20.30 7.67
C THR A 241 8.11 -19.82 7.97
N ILE A 242 8.58 -18.80 7.23
CA ILE A 242 9.82 -18.09 7.47
C ILE A 242 9.47 -16.70 7.98
N TYR A 243 9.86 -16.40 9.22
CA TYR A 243 9.74 -15.06 9.79
C TYR A 243 11.01 -14.26 9.47
N VAL A 244 10.86 -13.13 8.78
CA VAL A 244 11.97 -12.24 8.42
C VAL A 244 11.86 -11.00 9.28
N SER A 245 12.86 -10.75 10.13
CA SER A 245 12.92 -9.55 10.96
C SER A 245 14.33 -9.35 11.51
N ALA A 246 14.76 -8.09 11.57
CA ALA A 246 15.99 -7.71 12.29
C ALA A 246 15.82 -7.78 13.82
N THR A 247 14.57 -7.75 14.29
CA THR A 247 14.16 -7.71 15.70
C THR A 247 12.94 -8.62 15.93
N PRO A 248 13.09 -9.95 15.77
CA PRO A 248 11.96 -10.88 15.94
C PRO A 248 11.31 -10.72 17.32
N ALA A 249 9.98 -10.79 17.37
CA ALA A 249 9.25 -10.75 18.62
C ALA A 249 9.17 -12.15 19.27
N ASN A 250 8.57 -12.21 20.46
CA ASN A 250 8.56 -13.44 21.26
C ASN A 250 7.83 -14.57 20.55
N TYR A 251 6.75 -14.26 19.84
CA TYR A 251 5.97 -15.24 19.11
C TYR A 251 6.81 -15.99 18.08
N GLU A 252 7.60 -15.28 17.28
CA GLU A 252 8.44 -15.88 16.24
C GLU A 252 9.56 -16.72 16.86
N LEU A 253 10.14 -16.26 17.97
CA LEU A 253 11.17 -16.99 18.71
C LEU A 253 10.61 -18.30 19.30
N GLU A 254 9.41 -18.26 19.86
CA GLU A 254 8.71 -19.42 20.41
C GLU A 254 8.34 -20.41 19.30
N LYS A 255 7.76 -19.92 18.19
CA LYS A 255 7.38 -20.77 17.04
C LYS A 255 8.57 -21.38 16.31
N SER A 256 9.72 -20.73 16.37
CA SER A 256 10.96 -21.26 15.80
C SER A 256 11.73 -22.15 16.78
N GLU A 257 11.19 -22.43 17.98
CA GLU A 257 11.86 -23.19 19.05
C GLU A 257 13.26 -22.62 19.42
N GLY A 258 13.43 -21.30 19.24
CA GLY A 258 14.71 -20.61 19.43
C GLY A 258 15.74 -20.81 18.30
N ILE A 259 15.41 -21.52 17.22
CA ILE A 259 16.27 -21.67 16.03
C ILE A 259 16.23 -20.38 15.22
N ILE A 260 17.38 -19.73 15.08
CA ILE A 260 17.53 -18.47 14.34
C ILE A 260 18.61 -18.63 13.28
N VAL A 261 18.28 -18.25 12.05
CA VAL A 261 19.27 -18.09 10.97
C VAL A 261 19.71 -16.62 10.95
N GLU A 262 20.93 -16.35 11.40
CA GLU A 262 21.48 -15.00 11.48
C GLU A 262 22.12 -14.58 10.14
N GLN A 263 21.55 -13.57 9.47
CA GLN A 263 22.14 -12.95 8.27
C GLN A 263 22.51 -11.48 8.57
N ILE A 264 23.80 -11.24 8.83
CA ILE A 264 24.31 -9.94 9.28
C ILE A 264 25.32 -9.29 8.31
N ILE A 265 25.89 -10.06 7.37
CA ILE A 265 26.88 -9.54 6.43
C ILE A 265 26.16 -8.83 5.29
N ARG A 266 26.53 -7.57 5.04
CA ARG A 266 26.00 -6.79 3.91
C ARG A 266 26.90 -7.00 2.69
N PRO A 267 26.33 -7.16 1.48
CA PRO A 267 27.14 -7.32 0.25
C PRO A 267 28.12 -6.18 0.00
N THR A 268 27.80 -4.96 0.45
CA THR A 268 28.65 -3.76 0.31
C THR A 268 29.70 -3.60 1.40
N GLY A 269 29.77 -4.54 2.36
CA GLY A 269 30.64 -4.44 3.52
C GLY A 269 30.24 -3.37 4.54
N LEU A 270 29.10 -2.71 4.39
CA LEU A 270 28.64 -1.71 5.36
C LEU A 270 28.48 -2.31 6.77
N LEU A 271 28.99 -1.59 7.75
CA LEU A 271 28.98 -1.98 9.15
C LEU A 271 27.74 -1.43 9.86
N GLU A 272 27.29 -2.10 10.93
CA GLU A 272 26.40 -1.46 11.92
C GLU A 272 27.00 -0.14 12.41
N PRO A 273 26.21 0.91 12.66
CA PRO A 273 26.72 2.21 13.06
C PRO A 273 27.33 2.17 14.46
N LYS A 274 28.19 3.15 14.76
CA LYS A 274 28.65 3.37 16.14
C LYS A 274 27.52 3.97 16.96
N ILE A 275 27.41 3.60 18.23
CA ILE A 275 26.43 4.17 19.17
C ILE A 275 27.19 4.91 20.26
N GLU A 276 26.87 6.20 20.45
CA GLU A 276 27.36 7.04 21.54
C GLU A 276 26.22 7.42 22.47
N VAL A 277 26.48 7.46 23.78
CA VAL A 277 25.52 7.94 24.77
C VAL A 277 26.03 9.28 25.31
N ARG A 278 25.22 10.34 25.17
CA ARG A 278 25.57 11.71 25.61
C ARG A 278 24.55 12.23 26.64
N PRO A 279 24.94 13.11 27.58
CA PRO A 279 24.02 13.66 28.59
C PRO A 279 22.87 14.47 28.00
N SER A 280 21.69 14.46 28.65
CA SER A 280 20.51 15.17 28.14
C SER A 280 20.57 16.70 28.35
N LEU A 281 21.39 17.18 29.28
CA LEU A 281 21.39 18.58 29.73
C LEU A 281 21.68 19.59 28.60
N THR A 282 22.62 19.26 27.72
CA THR A 282 23.06 20.12 26.60
C THR A 282 22.73 19.48 25.25
N GLN A 283 21.72 18.60 25.21
CA GLN A 283 21.44 17.76 24.04
C GLN A 283 21.11 18.55 22.77
N ILE A 284 20.44 19.70 22.89
CA ILE A 284 20.03 20.49 21.72
C ILE A 284 21.24 21.20 21.11
N ASP A 285 22.08 21.82 21.93
CA ASP A 285 23.29 22.51 21.46
C ASP A 285 24.27 21.53 20.81
N ASP A 286 24.50 20.37 21.46
CA ASP A 286 25.33 19.28 20.92
C ASP A 286 24.77 18.73 19.60
N LEU A 287 23.45 18.53 19.51
CA LEU A 287 22.80 18.07 18.30
C LEU A 287 22.93 19.08 17.15
N MET A 288 22.83 20.38 17.43
CA MET A 288 23.01 21.42 16.40
C MET A 288 24.43 21.42 15.83
N GLU A 289 25.44 21.23 16.68
CA GLU A 289 26.83 21.10 16.22
C GLU A 289 27.01 19.87 15.33
N GLU A 290 26.49 18.72 15.75
CA GLU A 290 26.55 17.50 14.94
C GLU A 290 25.81 17.64 13.60
N ILE A 291 24.64 18.29 13.59
CA ILE A 291 23.90 18.61 12.37
C ILE A 291 24.74 19.47 11.43
N ALA A 292 25.39 20.52 11.94
CA ALA A 292 26.24 21.41 11.14
C ALA A 292 27.39 20.62 10.49
N ILE A 293 28.05 19.74 11.23
CA ILE A 293 29.13 18.88 10.71
C ILE A 293 28.62 17.95 9.59
N ARG A 294 27.37 17.46 9.68
CA ARG A 294 26.77 16.61 8.63
C ARG A 294 26.37 17.42 7.40
N ALA A 295 25.81 18.62 7.59
CA ALA A 295 25.46 19.53 6.51
C ALA A 295 26.69 19.93 5.68
N GLU A 296 27.85 20.19 6.31
CA GLU A 296 29.11 20.47 5.60
C GLU A 296 29.58 19.32 4.69
N LYS A 297 29.16 18.08 4.98
CA LYS A 297 29.49 16.88 4.22
C LYS A 297 28.41 16.45 3.24
N ASP A 298 27.34 17.24 3.09
CA ASP A 298 26.14 16.89 2.34
C ASP A 298 25.51 15.55 2.79
N GLU A 299 25.52 15.30 4.10
CA GLU A 299 24.88 14.14 4.72
C GLU A 299 23.57 14.54 5.42
N ARG A 300 22.70 13.56 5.69
CA ARG A 300 21.38 13.77 6.30
C ARG A 300 21.31 13.28 7.74
N VAL A 301 20.43 13.90 8.51
CA VAL A 301 20.20 13.59 9.93
C VAL A 301 18.76 13.19 10.17
N LEU A 302 18.57 12.11 10.93
CA LEU A 302 17.27 11.73 11.47
C LEU A 302 17.24 12.02 12.97
N VAL A 303 16.20 12.70 13.45
CA VAL A 303 16.00 12.98 14.87
C VAL A 303 14.70 12.34 15.33
N THR A 304 14.78 11.52 16.38
CA THR A 304 13.60 10.91 17.00
C THR A 304 13.29 11.53 18.36
N THR A 305 12.06 12.04 18.52
CA THR A 305 11.52 12.56 19.78
C THR A 305 10.50 11.58 20.38
N LEU A 306 9.98 11.89 21.58
CA LEU A 306 8.91 11.09 22.21
C LEU A 306 7.51 11.58 21.88
N THR A 307 7.33 12.87 21.59
CA THR A 307 6.01 13.48 21.43
C THR A 307 5.95 14.37 20.20
N LYS A 308 4.75 14.49 19.60
CA LYS A 308 4.51 15.38 18.45
C LYS A 308 4.87 16.82 18.81
N ARG A 309 4.47 17.28 20.00
CA ARG A 309 4.78 18.62 20.49
C ARG A 309 6.28 18.90 20.52
N MET A 310 7.09 17.96 21.03
CA MET A 310 8.54 18.13 21.04
C MET A 310 9.14 18.15 19.62
N ALA A 311 8.61 17.33 18.70
CA ALA A 311 9.04 17.38 17.30
C ALA A 311 8.74 18.74 16.66
N GLU A 312 7.54 19.28 16.86
CA GLU A 312 7.13 20.60 16.36
C GLU A 312 7.90 21.76 17.00
N GLU A 313 8.15 21.69 18.30
CA GLU A 313 8.96 22.69 19.02
C GLU A 313 10.41 22.67 18.53
N LEU A 314 10.98 21.48 18.31
CA LEU A 314 12.34 21.34 17.80
C LEU A 314 12.47 21.82 16.36
N ASP A 315 11.49 21.53 15.51
CA ASP A 315 11.43 22.02 14.13
C ASP A 315 11.43 23.55 14.08
N LYS A 316 10.57 24.20 14.88
CA LYS A 316 10.55 25.66 15.01
C LYS A 316 11.87 26.22 15.55
N TYR A 317 12.48 25.54 16.52
CA TYR A 317 13.74 25.97 17.10
C TYR A 317 14.87 25.92 16.07
N PHE A 318 14.97 24.83 15.32
CA PHE A 318 15.94 24.66 14.24
C PHE A 318 15.72 25.63 13.08
N ASP A 319 14.48 25.86 12.67
CA ASP A 319 14.13 26.85 11.63
C ASP A 319 14.57 28.27 12.03
N ASN A 320 14.31 28.67 13.29
CA ASN A 320 14.78 29.96 13.83
C ASN A 320 16.32 30.07 13.90
N ALA A 321 17.02 28.94 14.05
CA ALA A 321 18.48 28.87 14.02
C ALA A 321 19.05 28.76 12.59
N GLY A 322 18.20 28.74 11.56
CA GLY A 322 18.62 28.64 10.16
C GLY A 322 18.98 27.22 9.69
N ILE A 323 18.63 26.19 10.46
CA ILE A 323 18.81 24.78 10.08
C ILE A 323 17.67 24.36 9.16
N ARG A 324 17.98 23.78 8.00
CA ARG A 324 16.98 23.26 7.07
C ARG A 324 16.41 21.95 7.60
N CYS A 325 15.26 22.03 8.26
CA CYS A 325 14.57 20.85 8.81
C CYS A 325 13.11 20.73 8.34
N ARG A 326 12.59 19.51 8.47
CA ARG A 326 11.18 19.20 8.37
C ARG A 326 10.79 18.23 9.48
N TYR A 327 9.55 18.35 9.96
CA TYR A 327 8.98 17.39 10.88
C TYR A 327 7.98 16.45 10.17
N ILE A 328 7.88 15.20 10.65
CA ILE A 328 6.90 14.22 10.18
C ILE A 328 6.19 13.55 11.35
N HIS A 329 4.86 13.43 11.25
CA HIS A 329 4.01 12.79 12.25
C HIS A 329 3.08 11.73 11.63
N SER A 330 2.25 11.11 12.47
CA SER A 330 1.39 9.99 12.10
C SER A 330 0.19 10.35 11.23
N GLU A 331 -0.21 11.62 11.15
CA GLU A 331 -1.36 12.08 10.34
C GLU A 331 -0.94 12.62 8.97
N VAL A 332 0.37 12.71 8.70
CA VAL A 332 0.88 13.02 7.35
C VAL A 332 0.42 11.90 6.41
N GLU A 333 -0.21 12.29 5.31
CA GLU A 333 -0.71 11.35 4.31
C GLU A 333 0.45 10.59 3.67
N THR A 334 0.18 9.38 3.16
CA THR A 334 1.24 8.52 2.60
C THR A 334 1.98 9.21 1.44
N ILE A 335 1.27 9.97 0.60
CA ILE A 335 1.85 10.68 -0.54
C ILE A 335 2.79 11.80 -0.06
N GLU A 336 2.30 12.68 0.81
CA GLU A 336 3.10 13.76 1.40
C GLU A 336 4.33 13.22 2.14
N ARG A 337 4.20 12.09 2.83
CA ARG A 337 5.34 11.41 3.45
C ARG A 337 6.39 10.98 2.43
N VAL A 338 6.00 10.44 1.28
CA VAL A 338 6.94 10.06 0.22
C VAL A 338 7.65 11.29 -0.33
N GLU A 339 6.93 12.40 -0.50
CA GLU A 339 7.52 13.67 -0.96
C GLU A 339 8.55 14.21 0.04
N ILE A 340 8.22 14.29 1.33
CA ILE A 340 9.15 14.74 2.37
C ILE A 340 10.43 13.90 2.36
N LEU A 341 10.30 12.58 2.20
CA LEU A 341 11.46 11.69 2.15
C LEU A 341 12.27 11.85 0.87
N ARG A 342 11.61 12.06 -0.28
CA ARG A 342 12.29 12.40 -1.54
C ARG A 342 13.09 13.69 -1.38
N ASP A 343 12.48 14.71 -0.79
CA ASP A 343 13.07 16.04 -0.60
C ASP A 343 14.28 16.01 0.35
N LEU A 344 14.24 15.18 1.39
CA LEU A 344 15.41 14.89 2.25
C LEU A 344 16.56 14.31 1.42
N ARG A 345 16.27 13.32 0.57
CA ARG A 345 17.29 12.66 -0.27
C ARG A 345 17.88 13.59 -1.32
N LEU A 346 17.05 14.47 -1.89
CA LEU A 346 17.49 15.50 -2.83
C LEU A 346 18.25 16.65 -2.15
N GLY A 347 18.34 16.67 -0.82
CA GLY A 347 19.06 17.72 -0.09
C GLY A 347 18.37 19.07 -0.07
N LEU A 348 17.04 19.09 -0.26
CA LEU A 348 16.25 20.31 -0.06
C LEU A 348 16.28 20.74 1.42
N PHE A 349 16.38 19.76 2.31
CA PHE A 349 16.64 19.96 3.74
C PHE A 349 17.55 18.85 4.28
N ASP A 350 18.18 19.10 5.43
CA ASP A 350 19.23 18.25 5.98
C ASP A 350 18.75 17.37 7.14
N VAL A 351 17.70 17.80 7.84
CA VAL A 351 17.23 17.18 9.09
C VAL A 351 15.77 16.79 9.02
N LEU A 352 15.46 15.51 9.27
CA LEU A 352 14.09 15.02 9.44
C LEU A 352 13.82 14.69 10.91
N ILE A 353 12.83 15.36 11.49
CA ILE A 353 12.42 15.18 12.89
C ILE A 353 11.12 14.37 12.92
N GLY A 354 11.02 13.34 13.77
CA GLY A 354 9.77 12.63 13.95
C GLY A 354 9.67 11.87 15.26
N VAL A 355 8.47 11.42 15.59
CA VAL A 355 8.25 10.62 16.81
C VAL A 355 8.55 9.14 16.53
N ASN A 356 7.92 8.63 15.47
CA ASN A 356 8.11 7.27 15.02
C ASN A 356 8.52 7.28 13.54
N LEU A 357 9.82 7.36 13.31
CA LEU A 357 10.42 7.22 11.99
C LEU A 357 10.56 5.74 11.58
N LEU A 358 10.05 4.79 12.39
CA LEU A 358 10.24 3.35 12.21
C LEU A 358 9.36 2.73 11.12
N ARG A 359 8.72 3.49 10.23
CA ARG A 359 7.99 2.83 9.13
C ARG A 359 8.97 2.17 8.16
N GLU A 360 8.63 0.96 7.77
CA GLU A 360 9.37 0.11 6.85
C GLU A 360 9.58 0.83 5.49
N GLY A 361 10.61 0.44 4.75
CA GLY A 361 10.90 1.03 3.42
C GLY A 361 11.70 2.34 3.41
N LEU A 362 12.04 2.91 4.57
CA LEU A 362 12.98 4.03 4.70
C LEU A 362 14.44 3.57 4.49
N ASP A 363 14.84 3.39 3.23
CA ASP A 363 16.23 3.16 2.82
C ASP A 363 16.87 4.48 2.37
N LEU A 364 17.63 5.11 3.28
CA LEU A 364 18.25 6.43 3.11
C LEU A 364 19.78 6.31 3.24
N PRO A 365 20.51 5.95 2.17
CA PRO A 365 21.98 5.91 2.20
C PRO A 365 22.63 7.26 2.53
N GLU A 366 21.91 8.35 2.30
CA GLU A 366 22.35 9.73 2.56
C GLU A 366 22.37 10.06 4.06
N VAL A 367 21.67 9.28 4.90
CA VAL A 367 21.63 9.48 6.36
C VAL A 367 22.90 8.92 7.00
N SER A 368 23.70 9.79 7.63
CA SER A 368 24.89 9.40 8.39
C SER A 368 24.74 9.57 9.90
N LEU A 369 23.73 10.29 10.37
CA LEU A 369 23.46 10.50 11.80
C LEU A 369 22.00 10.20 12.15
N VAL A 370 21.82 9.41 13.22
CA VAL A 370 20.54 9.22 13.88
C VAL A 370 20.64 9.68 15.33
N ALA A 371 19.89 10.72 15.69
CA ALA A 371 19.79 11.24 17.04
C ALA A 371 18.51 10.73 17.73
N ILE A 372 18.65 10.15 18.91
CA ILE A 372 17.55 9.65 19.73
C ILE A 372 17.49 10.49 21.00
N LEU A 373 16.56 11.44 21.03
CA LEU A 373 16.31 12.26 22.21
C LEU A 373 15.54 11.45 23.26
N ASP A 374 15.82 11.72 24.53
CA ASP A 374 15.20 11.03 25.68
C ASP A 374 15.30 9.49 25.56
N ALA A 375 16.48 8.98 25.25
CA ALA A 375 16.70 7.55 25.01
C ALA A 375 16.48 6.68 26.27
N ASP A 376 16.56 7.29 27.46
CA ASP A 376 16.38 6.63 28.75
C ASP A 376 14.91 6.52 29.22
N LYS A 377 13.97 7.10 28.47
CA LYS A 377 12.54 7.06 28.79
C LYS A 377 11.90 5.80 28.22
N GLU A 378 11.88 4.75 29.03
CA GLU A 378 11.32 3.46 28.65
C GLU A 378 9.85 3.57 28.21
N GLY A 379 9.47 2.72 27.27
CA GLY A 379 8.15 2.70 26.63
C GLY A 379 8.26 2.11 25.24
N PHE A 380 7.15 2.12 24.49
CA PHE A 380 7.11 1.55 23.14
C PHE A 380 8.21 2.11 22.22
N LEU A 381 8.39 3.44 22.19
CA LEU A 381 9.36 4.12 21.32
C LEU A 381 10.83 3.94 21.72
N ARG A 382 11.09 3.44 22.93
CA ARG A 382 12.45 3.23 23.48
C ARG A 382 12.65 1.79 23.99
N SER A 383 11.85 0.86 23.48
CA SER A 383 12.07 -0.56 23.69
C SER A 383 13.32 -1.02 22.93
N GLU A 384 13.90 -2.15 23.35
CA GLU A 384 15.02 -2.80 22.65
C GLU A 384 14.80 -2.90 21.13
N ARG A 385 13.58 -3.28 20.70
CA ARG A 385 13.23 -3.40 19.28
C ARG A 385 13.24 -2.04 18.58
N SER A 386 12.54 -1.06 19.14
CA SER A 386 12.45 0.29 18.57
C SER A 386 13.80 0.99 18.49
N LEU A 387 14.64 0.85 19.52
CA LEU A 387 16.00 1.40 19.52
C LEU A 387 16.88 0.72 18.47
N THR A 388 16.82 -0.61 18.37
CA THR A 388 17.59 -1.37 17.36
C THR A 388 17.21 -0.97 15.94
N GLN A 389 15.91 -0.83 15.65
CA GLN A 389 15.44 -0.39 14.34
C GLN A 389 15.81 1.06 14.03
N THR A 390 15.69 1.95 15.02
CA THR A 390 16.06 3.36 14.87
C THR A 390 17.56 3.47 14.58
N ALA A 391 18.39 2.78 15.34
CA ALA A 391 19.84 2.72 15.12
C ALA A 391 20.18 2.17 13.73
N GLY A 392 19.48 1.13 13.28
CA GLY A 392 19.66 0.53 11.96
C GLY A 392 19.49 1.49 10.77
N ARG A 393 18.83 2.64 10.95
CA ARG A 393 18.69 3.67 9.91
C ARG A 393 20.03 4.30 9.51
N ALA A 394 20.99 4.37 10.44
CA ALA A 394 22.35 4.86 10.14
C ALA A 394 23.24 3.78 9.50
N ALA A 395 22.81 2.52 9.42
CA ALA A 395 23.64 1.40 8.92
C ALA A 395 23.80 1.37 7.38
N ARG A 396 23.17 2.31 6.66
CA ARG A 396 23.22 2.43 5.20
C ARG A 396 24.35 3.34 4.71
N ASN A 397 25.05 4.00 5.62
CA ASN A 397 26.12 4.94 5.32
C ASN A 397 27.43 4.52 6.01
N VAL A 398 28.56 4.65 5.30
CA VAL A 398 29.91 4.35 5.84
C VAL A 398 30.25 5.17 7.09
N ASN A 399 29.74 6.40 7.18
CA ASN A 399 29.90 7.32 8.30
C ASN A 399 28.79 7.21 9.36
N GLY A 400 27.99 6.13 9.30
CA GLY A 400 26.85 5.91 10.20
C GLY A 400 27.19 6.03 11.69
N LEU A 401 26.53 6.98 12.35
CA LEU A 401 26.61 7.25 13.78
C LEU A 401 25.20 7.34 14.38
N VAL A 402 25.04 6.84 15.59
CA VAL A 402 23.83 6.99 16.41
C VAL A 402 24.21 7.68 17.72
N ILE A 403 23.50 8.75 18.06
CA ILE A 403 23.65 9.43 19.35
C ILE A 403 22.38 9.21 20.16
N MET A 404 22.52 8.61 21.34
CA MET A 404 21.46 8.44 22.32
C MET A 404 21.64 9.48 23.43
N TYR A 405 20.74 10.47 23.49
CA TYR A 405 20.74 11.44 24.58
C TYR A 405 20.00 10.87 25.79
N ALA A 406 20.73 10.65 26.88
CA ALA A 406 20.23 9.97 28.07
C ALA A 406 21.10 10.27 29.30
N ASP A 407 20.46 10.34 30.46
CA ASP A 407 21.16 10.52 31.75
C ASP A 407 21.51 9.18 32.41
N LYS A 408 20.89 8.09 31.99
CA LYS A 408 21.14 6.73 32.46
C LYS A 408 21.02 5.73 31.31
N ILE A 409 21.78 4.64 31.39
CA ILE A 409 21.66 3.52 30.44
C ILE A 409 20.59 2.56 30.95
N THR A 410 19.49 2.43 30.22
CA THR A 410 18.42 1.46 30.52
C THR A 410 18.77 0.06 30.02
N ASN A 411 18.03 -0.96 30.45
CA ASN A 411 18.21 -2.33 29.95
C ASN A 411 17.99 -2.41 28.43
N SER A 412 16.98 -1.70 27.90
CA SER A 412 16.70 -1.63 26.46
C SER A 412 17.86 -0.99 25.68
N MET A 413 18.46 0.08 26.22
CA MET A 413 19.64 0.70 25.62
C MET A 413 20.84 -0.24 25.64
N GLN A 414 21.14 -0.84 26.80
CA GLN A 414 22.28 -1.73 26.98
C GLN A 414 22.24 -2.88 25.96
N LYS A 415 21.11 -3.58 25.86
CA LYS A 415 20.93 -4.67 24.89
C LYS A 415 21.08 -4.21 23.45
N THR A 416 20.57 -3.03 23.11
CA THR A 416 20.72 -2.45 21.76
C THR A 416 22.18 -2.18 21.44
N ILE A 417 22.91 -1.57 22.38
CA ILE A 417 24.35 -1.25 22.26
C ILE A 417 25.16 -2.54 22.09
N ASP A 418 24.96 -3.51 22.97
CA ASP A 418 25.69 -4.79 22.93
C ASP A 418 25.41 -5.58 21.66
N GLY A 419 24.13 -5.64 21.25
CA GLY A 419 23.70 -6.31 20.02
C GLY A 419 24.30 -5.67 18.76
N THR A 420 24.35 -4.33 18.72
CA THR A 420 24.93 -3.57 17.61
C THR A 420 26.45 -3.76 17.54
N ASN A 421 27.15 -3.66 18.67
CA ASN A 421 28.58 -3.86 18.75
C ASN A 421 29.00 -5.28 18.35
N ARG A 422 28.26 -6.31 18.81
CA ARG A 422 28.49 -7.71 18.42
C ARG A 422 28.38 -7.91 16.91
N LYS A 423 27.33 -7.35 16.28
CA LYS A 423 27.14 -7.42 14.82
C LYS A 423 28.25 -6.67 14.08
N ARG A 424 28.59 -5.46 14.53
CA ARG A 424 29.66 -4.63 13.97
C ARG A 424 31.00 -5.34 13.96
N GLU A 425 31.38 -5.98 15.06
CA GLU A 425 32.63 -6.72 15.21
C GLU A 425 32.71 -7.89 14.21
N LYS A 426 31.65 -8.71 14.14
CA LYS A 426 31.58 -9.82 13.17
C LYS A 426 31.70 -9.33 11.72
N GLN A 427 31.02 -8.23 11.38
CA GLN A 427 31.09 -7.63 10.03
C GLN A 427 32.51 -7.12 9.72
N ALA A 428 33.16 -6.44 10.68
CA ALA A 428 34.53 -5.94 10.50
C ALA A 428 35.54 -7.09 10.29
N LEU A 429 35.42 -8.17 11.08
CA LEU A 429 36.25 -9.37 10.92
C LEU A 429 36.04 -10.03 9.55
N TYR A 430 34.78 -10.15 9.11
CA TYR A 430 34.46 -10.70 7.80
C TYR A 430 35.06 -9.85 6.67
N ASN A 431 34.88 -8.53 6.73
CA ASN A 431 35.43 -7.60 5.74
C ASN A 431 36.96 -7.69 5.66
N ALA A 432 37.64 -7.73 6.82
CA ALA A 432 39.09 -7.87 6.87
C ALA A 432 39.56 -9.20 6.25
N ALA A 433 38.87 -10.32 6.56
CA ALA A 433 39.19 -11.63 6.02
C ALA A 433 38.97 -11.73 4.50
N HIS A 434 38.02 -10.97 3.94
CA HIS A 434 37.64 -11.02 2.52
C HIS A 434 38.10 -9.79 1.72
N SER A 435 38.91 -8.91 2.31
CA SER A 435 39.39 -7.66 1.68
C SER A 435 38.26 -6.77 1.13
N ILE A 436 37.12 -6.70 1.84
CA ILE A 436 35.97 -5.88 1.45
C ILE A 436 36.11 -4.49 2.07
N THR A 437 36.05 -3.45 1.24
CA THR A 437 36.00 -2.05 1.71
C THR A 437 34.54 -1.59 1.80
N PRO A 438 34.06 -1.17 2.99
CA PRO A 438 32.70 -0.69 3.15
C PRO A 438 32.37 0.45 2.19
N THR A 439 31.31 0.32 1.41
CA THR A 439 30.91 1.31 0.41
C THR A 439 29.43 1.66 0.54
N THR A 440 29.13 2.96 0.63
CA THR A 440 27.75 3.48 0.62
C THR A 440 27.16 3.30 -0.78
N ILE A 441 25.91 2.83 -0.88
CA ILE A 441 25.20 2.74 -2.16
C ILE A 441 24.70 4.14 -2.52
N ILE A 442 25.27 4.75 -3.55
CA ILE A 442 24.83 6.05 -4.06
C ILE A 442 23.79 5.81 -5.15
N LYS A 443 22.56 6.28 -4.95
CA LYS A 443 21.51 6.30 -5.99
C LYS A 443 21.53 7.66 -6.68
N SER A 444 21.47 7.69 -8.01
CA SER A 444 21.41 8.96 -8.76
C SER A 444 20.07 9.67 -8.54
N GLU A 445 20.06 11.01 -8.64
CA GLU A 445 18.82 11.81 -8.57
C GLU A 445 17.73 11.31 -9.52
N SER A 446 18.11 10.90 -10.74
CA SER A 446 17.19 10.32 -11.72
C SER A 446 16.51 9.04 -11.25
N GLN A 447 17.23 8.19 -10.50
CA GLN A 447 16.69 6.96 -9.92
C GLN A 447 15.80 7.24 -8.70
N ILE A 448 16.13 8.29 -7.92
CA ILE A 448 15.31 8.73 -6.79
C ILE A 448 13.95 9.22 -7.30
N ILE A 449 13.96 10.07 -8.34
CA ILE A 449 12.75 10.60 -8.98
C ILE A 449 11.98 9.48 -9.68
N GLY A 450 12.66 8.56 -10.37
CA GLY A 450 12.03 7.43 -11.06
C GLY A 450 11.32 6.45 -10.13
N GLN A 451 11.87 6.18 -8.93
CA GLN A 451 11.21 5.32 -7.93
C GLN A 451 9.93 5.94 -7.37
N THR A 452 9.92 7.26 -7.19
CA THR A 452 8.71 7.97 -6.74
C THR A 452 7.65 8.03 -7.84
N LYS A 453 8.06 8.21 -9.11
CA LYS A 453 7.13 8.15 -10.24
C LYS A 453 6.41 6.81 -10.35
N VAL A 454 7.06 5.67 -10.14
CA VAL A 454 6.38 4.35 -10.16
C VAL A 454 5.31 4.21 -9.05
N ILE A 455 5.46 4.92 -7.93
CA ILE A 455 4.48 4.93 -6.83
C ILE A 455 3.33 5.92 -7.11
N GLU A 456 3.63 7.07 -7.72
CA GLU A 456 2.64 8.04 -8.21
C GLU A 456 1.83 7.45 -9.40
N ASP A 457 2.49 6.77 -10.34
CA ASP A 457 1.91 6.14 -11.53
C ASP A 457 1.03 4.92 -11.19
N ALA A 458 1.20 4.31 -10.01
CA ALA A 458 0.32 3.24 -9.51
C ALA A 458 -1.05 3.76 -9.02
N TYR A 459 -1.19 5.08 -8.83
CA TYR A 459 -2.44 5.74 -8.46
C TYR A 459 -2.90 6.82 -9.46
N ASP A 460 -2.06 7.24 -10.40
CA ASP A 460 -2.44 8.08 -11.53
C ASP A 460 -1.78 7.55 -12.81
N VAL A 461 -2.53 6.79 -13.60
CA VAL A 461 -2.18 6.57 -15.00
C VAL A 461 -2.51 7.86 -15.74
N GLN A 462 -1.54 8.77 -15.84
CA GLN A 462 -1.23 9.61 -17.00
C GLN A 462 -0.38 10.82 -16.54
N VAL A 463 0.82 10.96 -17.10
CA VAL A 463 1.23 12.06 -17.97
C VAL A 463 2.76 12.01 -18.09
N ALA A 464 3.24 11.56 -19.25
CA ALA A 464 4.64 11.69 -19.65
C ALA A 464 4.98 13.16 -19.91
N GLN A 465 6.20 13.53 -19.54
CA GLN A 465 6.73 14.90 -19.57
C GLN A 465 6.98 15.42 -20.99
N GLU A 466 6.57 16.67 -21.24
CA GLU A 466 7.32 17.61 -22.08
C GLU A 466 7.46 18.95 -21.34
N LYS A 467 8.67 19.21 -20.83
CA LYS A 467 9.04 20.55 -20.32
C LYS A 467 9.42 21.42 -21.52
N LEU A 468 8.56 22.36 -21.89
CA LEU A 468 8.94 23.52 -22.72
C LEU A 468 9.29 24.69 -21.78
N ASN A 469 10.53 25.17 -21.86
CA ASN A 469 11.00 26.36 -21.14
C ASN A 469 10.29 27.62 -21.69
N ILE A 470 9.40 28.23 -20.89
CA ILE A 470 8.63 29.44 -21.24
C ILE A 470 9.47 30.72 -21.10
N ALA A 471 10.70 30.63 -20.59
CA ALA A 471 11.62 31.77 -20.44
C ALA A 471 12.04 32.48 -21.75
N ALA A 472 11.47 32.12 -22.91
CA ALA A 472 11.82 32.64 -24.22
C ALA A 472 10.81 33.62 -24.83
N ASP A 473 9.64 33.90 -24.21
CA ASP A 473 8.71 34.89 -24.76
C ASP A 473 9.14 36.32 -24.34
N PRO A 474 9.69 37.15 -25.26
CA PRO A 474 10.31 38.44 -24.92
C PRO A 474 9.31 39.44 -24.35
N ILE A 475 8.02 39.23 -24.55
CA ILE A 475 6.97 40.19 -24.20
C ILE A 475 6.69 40.17 -22.68
N VAL A 476 6.86 39.02 -22.03
CA VAL A 476 6.53 38.84 -20.58
C VAL A 476 7.54 39.56 -19.68
N GLN A 477 8.81 39.70 -20.11
CA GLN A 477 9.86 40.37 -19.32
C GLN A 477 9.70 41.91 -19.25
N TYR A 478 8.89 42.52 -20.11
CA TYR A 478 8.67 43.97 -20.15
C TYR A 478 7.29 44.41 -19.64
N MET A 479 6.49 43.48 -19.08
CA MET A 479 5.17 43.81 -18.54
C MET A 479 5.28 44.52 -17.18
N ASN A 480 4.42 45.51 -16.93
CA ASN A 480 4.33 46.14 -15.62
C ASN A 480 3.53 45.29 -14.62
N LYS A 481 3.63 45.58 -13.32
CA LYS A 481 3.00 44.77 -12.25
C LYS A 481 1.49 44.60 -12.42
N ASP A 482 0.80 45.63 -12.90
CA ASP A 482 -0.65 45.58 -13.13
C ASP A 482 -1.02 44.67 -14.32
N GLN A 483 -0.17 44.63 -15.36
CA GLN A 483 -0.34 43.72 -16.51
C GLN A 483 -0.05 42.27 -16.13
N LEU A 484 0.99 42.03 -15.31
CA LEU A 484 1.30 40.70 -14.77
C LEU A 484 0.17 40.17 -13.88
N HIS A 485 -0.42 41.03 -13.03
CA HIS A 485 -1.60 40.64 -12.23
C HIS A 485 -2.78 40.22 -13.09
N LYS A 486 -3.09 40.97 -14.15
CA LYS A 486 -4.19 40.62 -15.07
C LYS A 486 -3.93 39.31 -15.81
N LEU A 487 -2.70 39.10 -16.29
CA LEU A 487 -2.32 37.87 -16.97
C LEU A 487 -2.40 36.66 -16.04
N LEU A 488 -2.03 36.83 -14.76
CA LEU A 488 -2.13 35.78 -13.74
C LEU A 488 -3.60 35.42 -13.46
N GLU A 489 -4.49 36.41 -13.32
CA GLU A 489 -5.93 36.15 -13.15
C GLU A 489 -6.55 35.46 -14.37
N GLU A 490 -6.14 35.85 -15.58
CA GLU A 490 -6.63 35.25 -16.82
C GLU A 490 -6.15 33.81 -16.98
N THR A 491 -4.87 33.55 -16.67
CA THR A 491 -4.26 32.21 -16.67
C THR A 491 -4.94 31.32 -15.63
N GLN A 492 -5.23 31.85 -14.43
CA GLN A 492 -5.97 31.12 -13.40
C GLN A 492 -7.40 30.75 -13.84
N ARG A 493 -8.09 31.65 -14.54
CA ARG A 493 -9.43 31.35 -15.10
C ARG A 493 -9.37 30.28 -16.17
N ARG A 494 -8.40 30.34 -17.07
CA ARG A 494 -8.18 29.31 -18.11
C ARG A 494 -7.85 27.96 -17.49
N MET A 495 -7.00 27.93 -16.46
CA MET A 495 -6.64 26.72 -15.72
C MET A 495 -7.87 26.06 -15.09
N LYS A 496 -8.69 26.85 -14.37
CA LYS A 496 -9.93 26.34 -13.75
C LYS A 496 -10.95 25.85 -14.78
N LYS A 497 -10.97 26.47 -15.96
CA LYS A 497 -11.82 26.04 -17.07
C LYS A 497 -11.33 24.70 -17.65
N ALA A 498 -10.04 24.57 -17.94
CA ALA A 498 -9.42 23.34 -18.42
C ALA A 498 -9.62 22.18 -17.43
N ALA A 499 -9.44 22.42 -16.13
CA ALA A 499 -9.71 21.43 -15.09
C ALA A 499 -11.18 21.01 -15.00
N LYS A 500 -12.12 21.92 -15.30
CA LYS A 500 -13.56 21.62 -15.33
C LYS A 500 -13.97 20.86 -16.59
N GLU A 501 -13.22 21.05 -17.68
CA GLU A 501 -13.40 20.35 -18.96
C GLU A 501 -12.57 19.04 -19.01
N GLU A 502 -12.00 18.62 -17.87
CA GLU A 502 -11.17 17.41 -17.71
C GLU A 502 -9.90 17.38 -18.59
N ASP A 503 -9.50 18.54 -19.13
CA ASP A 503 -8.21 18.73 -19.81
C ASP A 503 -7.12 19.04 -18.76
N PHE A 504 -6.75 18.00 -18.02
CA PHE A 504 -5.80 18.10 -16.91
C PHE A 504 -4.38 18.44 -17.38
N ILE A 505 -4.03 18.14 -18.63
CA ILE A 505 -2.73 18.47 -19.22
C ILE A 505 -2.64 19.99 -19.43
N GLU A 506 -3.65 20.60 -20.04
CA GLU A 506 -3.68 22.05 -20.22
C GLU A 506 -3.83 22.77 -18.86
N ALA A 507 -4.58 22.20 -17.91
CA ALA A 507 -4.66 22.74 -16.56
C ALA A 507 -3.30 22.71 -15.83
N ALA A 508 -2.53 21.62 -15.94
CA ALA A 508 -1.20 21.53 -15.35
C ALA A 508 -0.22 22.52 -16.03
N ARG A 509 -0.26 22.64 -17.35
CA ARG A 509 0.53 23.62 -18.12
C ARG A 509 0.25 25.05 -17.66
N LEU A 510 -1.03 25.41 -17.52
CA LEU A 510 -1.46 26.74 -17.08
C LEU A 510 -1.15 27.00 -15.59
N ARG A 511 -1.14 25.96 -14.74
CA ARG A 511 -0.71 26.06 -13.33
C ARG A 511 0.77 26.41 -13.23
N ASP A 512 1.60 25.73 -14.01
CA ASP A 512 3.04 25.96 -14.01
C ASP A 512 3.37 27.35 -14.60
N GLU A 513 2.65 27.78 -15.65
CA GLU A 513 2.70 29.15 -16.20
C GLU A 513 2.29 30.20 -15.12
N MET A 514 1.25 29.93 -14.34
CA MET A 514 0.82 30.80 -13.24
C MET A 514 1.86 30.89 -12.12
N MET A 515 2.57 29.81 -11.80
CA MET A 515 3.65 29.81 -10.80
C MET A 515 4.85 30.65 -11.26
N GLU A 516 5.22 30.57 -12.54
CA GLU A 516 6.31 31.40 -13.08
C GLU A 516 5.94 32.89 -13.11
N LEU A 517 4.71 33.22 -13.54
CA LEU A 517 4.19 34.59 -13.49
C LEU A 517 4.15 35.14 -12.06
N GLY A 518 3.77 34.30 -11.08
CA GLY A 518 3.80 34.66 -9.66
C GLY A 518 5.21 34.91 -9.11
N ARG A 519 6.21 34.14 -9.56
CA ARG A 519 7.63 34.39 -9.21
C ARG A 519 8.15 35.68 -9.82
N MET A 520 7.72 36.05 -11.02
CA MET A 520 8.09 37.30 -11.67
C MET A 520 7.46 38.53 -11.00
N LEU A 521 6.24 38.40 -10.48
CA LEU A 521 5.56 39.48 -9.74
C LEU A 521 6.20 39.78 -8.37
N ASN A 522 6.77 38.75 -7.74
CA ASN A 522 7.43 38.83 -6.43
C ASN A 522 8.93 39.21 -6.50
N LYS A 523 9.51 39.31 -7.70
CA LYS A 523 10.77 40.00 -7.96
C LYS A 523 10.53 41.51 -8.11
#